data_AF-A0A0F9HI41-F1
#
_entry.id   AF-A0A0F9HI41-F1
#
_cell.length_a   1.000
_cell.length_b   1.000
_cell.length_c   1.000
_cell.angle_alpha   90.00
_cell.angle_beta   90.00
_cell.angle_gamma   90.00
#
_symmetry.space_group_name_H-M   'P 1'
#
loop_
_entity.id
_entity.type
_entity.pdbx_description
1 polymer ?
#
loop_
_entity_poly.entity_id
_entity_poly.type
_entity_poly.pdbx_seq_one_letter_code
_entity_poly.pdbx_strand_id
1 'polypeptide(L)'
;MEKPKLIQRFAERFSVDPNKLFDTLKATAFKQRDGSAPTNEQMMALLVVADQYGLNPFTKEIFAFPDKQAGIIPVVGVDGWSRIINQHDQFDGMEFKTSENKVSLDGAKECPEWMECIIYRRDRSHPVKITEYLDEVYRPPFEGNGKNGPYRVDGPWQTHTKRMLRHKSMIQC
;
A
#
# COMPACT_ATOMS: atom_id res chain seq x y z
N MET A 1 -14.81 23.65 21.72
CA MET A 1 -15.57 22.85 20.74
C MET A 1 -15.35 21.39 21.07
N GLU A 2 -16.41 20.60 21.16
CA GLU A 2 -16.32 19.14 21.27
C GLU A 2 -15.67 18.59 19.98
N LYS A 3 -14.67 17.72 20.09
CA LYS A 3 -14.05 17.12 18.89
C LYS A 3 -15.09 16.20 18.23
N PRO A 4 -15.37 16.31 16.91
CA PRO A 4 -16.32 15.43 16.28
C PRO A 4 -15.86 13.97 16.40
N LYS A 5 -16.81 13.05 16.57
CA LYS A 5 -16.52 11.61 16.59
C LYS A 5 -15.85 11.21 15.26
N LEU A 6 -14.96 10.21 15.28
CA LEU A 6 -14.13 9.81 14.12
C LEU A 6 -14.92 9.72 12.80
N ILE A 7 -16.05 9.01 12.82
CA ILE A 7 -16.91 8.83 11.64
C ILE A 7 -17.45 10.18 11.13
N GLN A 8 -17.81 11.09 12.03
CA GLN A 8 -18.31 12.40 11.67
C GLN A 8 -17.25 13.25 10.97
N ARG A 9 -15.99 13.21 11.43
CA ARG A 9 -14.88 13.92 10.74
C ARG A 9 -14.67 13.40 9.33
N PHE A 10 -14.76 12.09 9.12
CA PHE A 10 -14.67 11.51 7.79
C PHE A 10 -15.85 11.92 6.91
N ALA A 11 -17.06 11.89 7.47
CA ALA A 11 -18.28 12.29 6.79
C ALA A 11 -18.21 13.76 6.33
N GLU A 12 -17.76 14.65 7.21
CA GLU A 12 -17.49 16.07 6.91
C GLU A 12 -16.43 16.21 5.82
N ARG A 13 -15.30 15.50 5.94
CA ARG A 13 -14.21 15.53 4.95
C ARG A 13 -14.67 15.14 3.54
N PHE A 14 -15.56 14.15 3.43
CA PHE A 14 -16.08 13.68 2.14
C PHE A 14 -17.42 14.32 1.76
N SER A 15 -17.97 15.21 2.59
CA SER A 15 -19.28 15.84 2.39
C SER A 15 -20.43 14.83 2.20
N VAL A 16 -20.48 13.81 3.06
CA VAL A 16 -21.48 12.73 3.01
C VAL A 16 -22.17 12.52 4.36
N ASP A 17 -23.27 11.79 4.36
CA ASP A 17 -23.97 11.38 5.58
C ASP A 17 -23.11 10.40 6.42
N PRO A 18 -22.90 10.64 7.73
CA PRO A 18 -22.05 9.80 8.57
C PRO A 18 -22.52 8.34 8.70
N ASN A 19 -23.83 8.10 8.76
CA ASN A 19 -24.36 6.75 8.91
C ASN A 19 -24.17 5.96 7.62
N LYS A 20 -24.44 6.59 6.46
CA LYS A 20 -24.24 5.96 5.15
C LYS A 20 -22.77 5.72 4.83
N LEU A 21 -21.86 6.59 5.29
CA LEU A 21 -20.43 6.46 5.02
C LEU A 21 -19.88 5.14 5.55
N PHE A 22 -20.19 4.80 6.81
CA PHE A 22 -19.66 3.61 7.45
C PHE A 22 -20.03 2.32 6.72
N ASP A 23 -21.31 2.19 6.33
CA ASP A 23 -21.81 1.05 5.57
C ASP A 23 -21.25 1.02 4.15
N THR A 24 -21.11 2.18 3.51
CA THR A 24 -20.51 2.29 2.17
C THR A 24 -19.07 1.79 2.17
N LEU A 25 -18.26 2.20 3.16
CA LEU A 25 -16.87 1.76 3.26
C LEU A 25 -16.76 0.24 3.45
N LYS A 26 -17.62 -0.36 4.28
CA LYS A 26 -17.72 -1.82 4.45
C LYS A 26 -18.08 -2.55 3.16
N ALA A 27 -19.05 -2.01 2.42
CA ALA A 27 -19.56 -2.64 1.20
C ALA A 27 -18.66 -2.44 -0.03
N THR A 28 -17.73 -1.47 0.01
CA THR A 28 -16.90 -1.08 -1.13
C THR A 28 -15.40 -1.15 -0.80
N ALA A 29 -14.81 -0.07 -0.30
CA ALA A 29 -13.37 0.13 -0.13
C ALA A 29 -12.70 -0.96 0.75
N PHE A 30 -13.41 -1.48 1.74
CA PHE A 30 -12.89 -2.48 2.68
C PHE A 30 -13.55 -3.86 2.56
N LYS A 31 -14.36 -4.08 1.51
CA LYS A 31 -14.95 -5.38 1.24
C LYS A 31 -13.87 -6.41 0.92
N GLN A 32 -13.95 -7.58 1.55
CA GLN A 32 -13.00 -8.66 1.36
C GLN A 32 -13.27 -9.45 0.08
N ARG A 33 -12.25 -10.18 -0.41
CA ARG A 33 -12.33 -10.94 -1.66
C ARG A 33 -13.36 -12.07 -1.63
N ASP A 34 -13.62 -12.62 -0.46
CA ASP A 34 -14.66 -13.64 -0.22
C ASP A 34 -16.08 -13.03 -0.12
N GLY A 35 -16.19 -11.71 -0.23
CA GLY A 35 -17.45 -10.97 -0.15
C GLY A 35 -17.82 -10.52 1.27
N SER A 36 -17.06 -10.92 2.29
CA SER A 36 -17.29 -10.50 3.67
C SER A 36 -16.93 -9.02 3.89
N ALA A 37 -17.51 -8.44 4.94
CA ALA A 37 -17.22 -7.07 5.38
C ALA A 37 -16.50 -7.11 6.73
N PRO A 38 -15.60 -6.14 7.03
CA PRO A 38 -14.96 -6.06 8.32
C PRO A 38 -15.97 -5.87 9.47
N THR A 39 -15.63 -6.37 10.66
CA THR A 39 -16.39 -6.10 11.89
C THR A 39 -16.32 -4.62 12.26
N ASN A 40 -17.12 -4.19 13.24
CA ASN A 40 -17.10 -2.79 13.69
C ASN A 40 -15.74 -2.41 14.29
N GLU A 41 -15.11 -3.31 15.03
CA GLU A 41 -13.80 -3.13 15.67
C GLU A 41 -12.70 -3.03 14.61
N GLN A 42 -12.76 -3.88 13.58
CA GLN A 42 -11.84 -3.84 12.44
C GLN A 42 -12.01 -2.55 11.63
N MET A 43 -13.26 -2.11 11.40
CA MET A 43 -13.54 -0.82 10.78
C MET A 43 -12.98 0.35 11.59
N MET A 44 -13.09 0.31 12.92
CA MET A 44 -12.50 1.34 13.77
C MET A 44 -10.98 1.39 13.63
N ALA A 45 -10.30 0.24 13.63
CA ALA A 45 -8.86 0.18 13.41
C ALA A 45 -8.44 0.78 12.04
N LEU A 46 -9.17 0.46 10.97
CA LEU A 46 -8.95 1.02 9.63
C LEU A 46 -9.13 2.54 9.60
N LEU A 47 -10.22 3.04 10.18
CA LEU A 47 -10.53 4.46 10.18
C LEU A 47 -9.56 5.27 11.04
N VAL A 48 -9.06 4.72 12.15
CA VAL A 48 -8.04 5.39 12.98
C VAL A 48 -6.75 5.59 12.21
N VAL A 49 -6.25 4.57 11.50
CA VAL A 49 -5.05 4.71 10.67
C VAL A 49 -5.29 5.67 9.51
N ALA A 50 -6.46 5.59 8.87
CA ALA A 50 -6.81 6.50 7.80
C ALA A 50 -6.87 7.97 8.28
N ASP A 51 -7.38 8.22 9.49
CA ASP A 51 -7.45 9.55 10.08
C ASP A 51 -6.05 10.10 10.37
N GLN A 52 -5.22 9.28 11.03
CA GLN A 52 -3.88 9.66 11.48
C GLN A 52 -3.00 10.16 10.32
N TYR A 53 -3.13 9.55 9.14
CA TYR A 53 -2.33 9.90 7.96
C TYR A 53 -3.14 10.64 6.87
N GLY A 54 -4.38 11.02 7.17
CA GLY A 54 -5.28 11.64 6.22
C GLY A 54 -5.51 10.80 4.96
N LEU A 55 -5.47 9.47 5.04
CA LEU A 55 -5.63 8.56 3.90
C LEU A 55 -7.07 8.55 3.40
N ASN A 56 -7.23 8.33 2.09
CA ASN A 56 -8.52 8.21 1.45
C ASN A 56 -8.80 6.74 1.05
N PRO A 57 -9.75 6.07 1.72
CA PRO A 57 -10.11 4.68 1.40
C PRO A 57 -10.67 4.50 -0.02
N PHE A 58 -11.36 5.50 -0.58
CA PHE A 58 -11.99 5.40 -1.90
C PHE A 58 -10.99 5.44 -3.05
N THR A 59 -9.85 6.10 -2.86
CA THR A 59 -8.76 6.17 -3.84
C THR A 59 -7.70 5.09 -3.62
N LYS A 60 -8.00 4.05 -2.82
CA LYS A 60 -7.12 2.91 -2.56
C LYS A 60 -5.79 3.29 -1.89
N GLU A 61 -5.78 4.36 -1.10
CA GLU A 61 -4.61 4.75 -0.30
C GLU A 61 -4.42 3.86 0.94
N ILE A 62 -5.48 3.20 1.39
CA ILE A 62 -5.48 2.25 2.50
C ILE A 62 -6.39 1.07 2.17
N PHE A 63 -5.95 -0.14 2.53
CA PHE A 63 -6.64 -1.39 2.29
C PHE A 63 -6.86 -2.16 3.58
N ALA A 64 -7.95 -2.92 3.62
CA ALA A 64 -8.23 -3.91 4.64
C ALA A 64 -7.66 -5.25 4.20
N PHE A 65 -6.49 -5.64 4.74
CA PHE A 65 -5.82 -6.89 4.38
C PHE A 65 -6.14 -7.99 5.41
N PRO A 66 -6.56 -9.20 4.99
CA PRO A 66 -6.83 -10.29 5.91
C PRO A 66 -5.53 -10.83 6.50
N ASP A 67 -5.50 -11.03 7.81
CA ASP A 67 -4.40 -11.70 8.48
C ASP A 67 -4.56 -13.24 8.47
N LYS A 68 -3.60 -13.95 9.07
CA LYS A 68 -3.60 -15.42 9.14
C LYS A 68 -4.70 -16.01 10.05
N GLN A 69 -5.29 -15.20 10.92
CA GLN A 69 -6.28 -15.58 11.95
C GLN A 69 -7.66 -14.94 11.71
N ALA A 70 -7.98 -14.58 10.45
CA ALA A 70 -9.23 -13.93 10.05
C ALA A 70 -9.48 -12.53 10.68
N GLY A 71 -8.44 -11.90 11.21
CA GLY A 71 -8.41 -10.48 11.52
C GLY A 71 -8.16 -9.62 10.27
N ILE A 72 -8.27 -8.30 10.43
CA ILE A 72 -8.00 -7.31 9.38
C ILE A 72 -6.90 -6.37 9.85
N ILE A 73 -5.88 -6.21 9.01
CA ILE A 73 -4.77 -5.27 9.22
C ILE A 73 -4.88 -4.13 8.20
N PRO A 74 -4.84 -2.86 8.64
CA PRO A 74 -4.75 -1.72 7.74
C PRO A 74 -3.40 -1.72 7.02
N VAL A 75 -3.42 -1.74 5.68
CA VAL A 75 -2.21 -1.66 4.85
C VAL A 75 -2.28 -0.39 4.00
N VAL A 76 -1.28 0.49 4.13
CA VAL A 76 -1.17 1.69 3.31
C VAL A 76 -0.67 1.32 1.91
N GLY A 77 -1.39 1.77 0.89
CA GLY A 77 -1.05 1.55 -0.52
C GLY A 77 0.11 2.42 -0.99
N VAL A 78 0.62 2.12 -2.19
CA VAL A 78 1.67 2.92 -2.84
C VAL A 78 1.24 4.38 -2.97
N ASP A 79 -0.01 4.62 -3.39
CA ASP A 79 -0.56 5.98 -3.55
C ASP A 79 -0.70 6.70 -2.21
N GLY A 80 -1.02 5.97 -1.13
CA GLY A 80 -1.07 6.51 0.22
C GLY A 80 0.31 6.98 0.69
N TRP A 81 1.33 6.14 0.54
CA TRP A 81 2.72 6.51 0.85
C TRP A 81 3.22 7.67 -0.01
N SER A 82 2.98 7.61 -1.32
CA SER A 82 3.34 8.68 -2.24
C SER A 82 2.73 10.01 -1.81
N ARG A 83 1.44 10.04 -1.46
CA ARG A 83 0.78 11.26 -0.99
C ARG A 83 1.37 11.75 0.33
N ILE A 84 1.56 10.87 1.31
CA ILE A 84 2.16 11.22 2.61
C ILE A 84 3.54 11.86 2.43
N ILE A 85 4.39 11.28 1.58
CA ILE A 85 5.74 11.78 1.32
C ILE A 85 5.67 13.15 0.62
N ASN A 86 4.92 13.24 -0.48
CA ASN A 86 4.88 14.46 -1.31
C ASN A 86 4.18 15.64 -0.63
N GLN A 87 3.28 15.41 0.32
CA GLN A 87 2.58 16.48 1.05
C GLN A 87 3.35 16.98 2.28
N HIS A 88 4.44 16.32 2.65
CA HIS A 88 5.19 16.73 3.82
C HIS A 88 6.00 18.02 3.51
N ASP A 89 5.82 19.08 4.31
CA ASP A 89 6.42 20.41 4.06
C ASP A 89 7.95 20.41 3.88
N GLN A 90 8.62 19.51 4.60
CA GLN A 90 10.06 19.32 4.54
C GLN A 90 10.55 18.43 3.39
N PHE A 91 9.67 17.81 2.60
CA PHE A 91 10.08 16.99 1.45
C PHE A 91 10.77 17.87 0.40
N ASP A 92 11.98 17.46 0.00
CA ASP A 92 12.83 18.22 -0.90
C ASP A 92 13.31 17.40 -2.09
N GLY A 93 12.54 16.38 -2.44
CA GLY A 93 12.80 15.52 -3.59
C GLY A 93 13.15 14.09 -3.22
N MET A 94 13.09 13.25 -4.26
CA MET A 94 13.34 11.82 -4.18
C MET A 94 14.11 11.39 -5.43
N GLU A 95 15.12 10.57 -5.23
CA GLU A 95 15.97 10.01 -6.29
C GLU A 95 15.95 8.48 -6.20
N PHE A 96 16.07 7.82 -7.35
CA PHE A 96 16.26 6.37 -7.41
C PHE A 96 17.59 6.04 -8.10
N LYS A 97 18.38 5.18 -7.46
CA LYS A 97 19.57 4.58 -8.05
C LYS A 97 19.35 3.10 -8.26
N THR A 98 19.96 2.53 -9.28
CA THR A 98 19.80 1.11 -9.63
C THR A 98 21.14 0.49 -9.94
N SER A 99 21.25 -0.81 -9.69
CA SER A 99 22.39 -1.60 -10.19
C SER A 99 22.52 -1.50 -11.71
N GLU A 100 23.76 -1.46 -12.20
CA GLU A 100 24.05 -1.68 -13.63
C GLU A 100 23.79 -3.13 -14.04
N ASN A 101 24.02 -4.05 -13.10
CA ASN A 101 23.70 -5.46 -13.28
C ASN A 101 22.20 -5.67 -13.28
N LYS A 102 21.75 -6.54 -14.19
CA LYS A 102 20.35 -6.94 -14.29
C LYS A 102 20.23 -8.44 -14.19
N VAL A 103 19.13 -8.86 -13.56
CA VAL A 103 18.77 -10.26 -13.36
C VAL A 103 17.36 -10.51 -13.85
N SER A 104 17.05 -11.77 -14.11
CA SER A 104 15.71 -12.23 -14.46
C SER A 104 15.40 -13.43 -13.57
N LEU A 105 14.54 -13.22 -12.57
CA LEU A 105 14.00 -14.28 -11.72
C LEU A 105 12.84 -15.01 -12.44
N ASP A 106 12.37 -16.11 -11.88
CA ASP A 106 11.30 -16.93 -12.48
C ASP A 106 10.03 -16.10 -12.78
N GLY A 107 9.68 -15.97 -14.06
CA GLY A 107 8.54 -15.17 -14.53
C GLY A 107 8.74 -13.65 -14.45
N ALA A 108 9.88 -13.17 -13.94
CA ALA A 108 10.20 -11.74 -13.90
C ALA A 108 10.62 -11.25 -15.29
N LYS A 109 10.36 -9.98 -15.58
CA LYS A 109 11.07 -9.27 -16.64
C LYS A 109 12.47 -8.90 -16.13
N GLU A 110 13.45 -8.86 -17.04
CA GLU A 110 14.80 -8.36 -16.74
C GLU A 110 14.73 -7.05 -15.92
N CYS A 111 15.39 -7.01 -14.76
CA CYS A 111 15.28 -5.95 -13.77
C CYS A 111 16.63 -5.74 -13.08
N PRO A 112 16.99 -4.51 -12.64
CA PRO A 112 18.18 -4.30 -11.80
C PRO A 112 18.17 -5.21 -10.57
N GLU A 113 19.35 -5.69 -10.17
CA GLU A 113 19.52 -6.53 -8.96
C GLU A 113 19.01 -5.84 -7.69
N TRP A 114 19.18 -4.52 -7.62
CA TRP A 114 18.71 -3.71 -6.51
C TRP A 114 18.28 -2.32 -6.98
N MET A 115 17.49 -1.66 -6.14
CA MET A 115 17.13 -0.26 -6.31
C MET A 115 17.17 0.46 -4.96
N GLU A 116 17.89 1.57 -4.92
CA GLU A 116 17.97 2.47 -3.77
C GLU A 116 17.02 3.65 -3.96
N CYS A 117 16.18 3.92 -2.97
CA CYS A 117 15.41 5.15 -2.87
C CYS A 117 16.12 6.10 -1.91
N ILE A 118 16.33 7.33 -2.35
CA ILE A 118 16.94 8.40 -1.57
C ILE A 118 15.90 9.51 -1.41
N ILE A 119 15.52 9.82 -0.16
CA ILE A 119 14.59 10.92 0.15
C ILE A 119 15.37 12.06 0.80
N TYR A 120 15.30 13.23 0.18
CA TYR A 120 15.89 14.46 0.68
C TYR A 120 14.85 15.27 1.45
N ARG A 121 15.28 15.87 2.55
CA ARG A 121 14.44 16.76 3.35
C ARG A 121 15.21 18.00 3.79
N ARG A 122 14.53 19.13 3.85
CA ARG A 122 15.12 20.43 4.23
C ARG A 122 15.50 20.53 5.71
N ASP A 123 14.86 19.72 6.56
CA ASP A 123 15.07 19.70 8.01
C ASP A 123 16.22 18.78 8.46
N ARG A 124 16.99 18.20 7.54
CA ARG A 124 18.07 17.24 7.85
C ARG A 124 19.30 17.52 7.00
N SER A 125 20.49 17.28 7.57
CA SER A 125 21.76 17.38 6.83
C SER A 125 22.05 16.17 5.94
N HIS A 126 21.39 15.03 6.21
CA HIS A 126 21.59 13.78 5.48
C HIS A 126 20.24 13.23 5.01
N PRO A 127 20.16 12.73 3.76
CA PRO A 127 18.95 12.08 3.27
C PRO A 127 18.75 10.71 3.91
N VAL A 128 17.52 10.22 3.87
CA VAL A 128 17.23 8.80 4.13
C VAL A 128 17.51 8.02 2.86
N LYS A 129 18.17 6.87 3.00
CA LYS A 129 18.54 6.00 1.88
C LYS A 129 18.24 4.57 2.27
N ILE A 130 17.47 3.88 1.43
CA ILE A 130 17.16 2.45 1.61
C ILE A 130 17.32 1.74 0.27
N THR A 131 18.08 0.65 0.28
CA THR A 131 18.31 -0.22 -0.85
C THR A 131 17.50 -1.50 -0.69
N GLU A 132 16.65 -1.79 -1.66
CA GLU A 132 15.92 -3.05 -1.74
C GLU A 132 16.51 -3.93 -2.83
N TYR A 133 16.67 -5.22 -2.54
CA TYR A 133 17.20 -6.21 -3.47
C TYR A 133 16.06 -7.01 -4.09
N LEU A 134 16.13 -7.21 -5.41
CA LEU A 134 15.04 -7.84 -6.15
C LEU A 134 14.76 -9.25 -5.66
N ASP A 135 15.80 -10.04 -5.36
CA ASP A 135 15.66 -11.42 -4.88
C ASP A 135 14.97 -11.53 -3.52
N GLU A 136 15.09 -10.52 -2.65
CA GLU A 136 14.40 -10.47 -1.36
C GLU A 136 12.92 -10.08 -1.49
N VAL A 137 12.61 -9.09 -2.35
CA VAL A 137 11.25 -8.51 -2.40
C VAL A 137 10.36 -9.11 -3.48
N TYR A 138 10.95 -9.80 -4.46
CA TYR A 138 10.23 -10.37 -5.58
C TYR A 138 9.22 -11.41 -5.11
N ARG A 139 8.05 -11.39 -5.74
CA ARG A 139 7.05 -12.45 -5.55
C ARG A 139 6.92 -13.24 -6.85
N PRO A 140 7.24 -14.55 -6.85
CA PRO A 140 7.08 -15.39 -8.04
C PRO A 140 5.61 -15.52 -8.42
N PRO A 141 5.33 -16.04 -9.63
CA PRO A 141 3.96 -16.33 -10.05
C PRO A 141 3.28 -17.25 -9.05
N PHE A 142 1.98 -17.06 -8.88
CA PHE A 142 1.24 -17.91 -7.96
C PHE A 142 0.97 -19.25 -8.63
N GLU A 143 1.45 -20.32 -8.01
CA GLU A 143 1.26 -21.69 -8.48
C GLU A 143 0.44 -22.49 -7.48
N GLY A 144 -0.39 -23.40 -8.00
CA GLY A 144 -1.18 -24.29 -7.18
C GLY A 144 -1.83 -25.39 -7.99
N ASN A 145 -2.47 -26.32 -7.29
CA ASN A 145 -3.26 -27.38 -7.90
C ASN A 145 -4.74 -27.06 -7.73
N GLY A 146 -5.41 -26.79 -8.85
CA GLY A 146 -6.84 -26.52 -8.91
C GLY A 146 -7.64 -27.77 -9.27
N LYS A 147 -8.96 -27.62 -9.35
CA LYS A 147 -9.87 -28.70 -9.77
C LYS A 147 -9.55 -29.27 -11.16
N ASN A 148 -8.89 -28.47 -12.02
CA ASN A 148 -8.53 -28.84 -13.40
C ASN A 148 -7.03 -29.14 -13.57
N GLY A 149 -6.31 -29.43 -12.49
CA GLY A 149 -4.86 -29.68 -12.50
C GLY A 149 -4.02 -28.48 -12.07
N PRO A 150 -2.69 -28.53 -12.29
CA PRO A 150 -1.78 -27.45 -11.92
C PRO A 150 -2.09 -26.18 -12.70
N TYR A 151 -2.04 -25.04 -12.02
CA TYR A 151 -2.19 -23.72 -12.64
C TYR A 151 -1.09 -22.78 -12.17
N ARG A 152 -0.77 -21.81 -13.03
CA ARG A 152 0.17 -20.71 -12.77
C ARG A 152 -0.49 -19.40 -13.18
N VAL A 153 -0.50 -18.43 -12.27
CA VAL A 153 -1.13 -17.13 -12.47
C VAL A 153 -0.08 -16.03 -12.31
N ASP A 154 0.09 -15.26 -13.37
CA ASP A 154 0.97 -14.09 -13.38
C ASP A 154 0.33 -12.92 -12.62
N GLY A 155 1.13 -12.25 -11.81
CA GLY A 155 0.74 -11.07 -11.04
C GLY A 155 1.44 -9.79 -11.49
N PRO A 156 1.32 -8.72 -10.68
CA PRO A 156 1.99 -7.44 -10.95
C PRO A 156 3.51 -7.55 -11.06
N TRP A 157 4.14 -8.47 -10.33
CA TRP A 157 5.58 -8.68 -10.35
C TRP A 157 6.09 -9.27 -11.68
N GLN A 158 5.25 -10.01 -12.39
CA GLN A 158 5.57 -10.59 -13.70
C GLN A 158 5.37 -9.57 -14.82
N THR A 159 4.31 -8.77 -14.74
CA THR A 159 3.98 -7.79 -15.78
C THR A 159 4.77 -6.48 -15.66
N HIS A 160 5.13 -6.06 -14.44
CA HIS A 160 5.71 -4.76 -14.13
C HIS A 160 6.86 -4.84 -13.10
N THR A 161 7.78 -5.80 -13.24
CA THR A 161 8.86 -6.10 -12.29
C THR A 161 9.62 -4.86 -11.79
N LYS A 162 10.15 -4.03 -12.70
CA LYS A 162 10.90 -2.80 -12.36
C LYS A 162 10.08 -1.79 -11.56
N ARG A 163 8.79 -1.65 -11.90
CA ARG A 163 7.87 -0.74 -11.20
C ARG A 163 7.59 -1.25 -9.79
N MET A 164 7.40 -2.56 -9.64
CA MET A 164 7.19 -3.19 -8.34
C MET A 164 8.41 -3.05 -7.42
N LEU A 165 9.62 -3.25 -7.95
CA LEU A 165 10.86 -2.99 -7.20
C LEU A 165 10.94 -1.53 -6.75
N ARG A 166 10.70 -0.56 -7.65
CA ARG A 166 10.66 0.86 -7.30
C ARG A 166 9.66 1.18 -6.20
N HIS A 167 8.46 0.61 -6.27
CA HIS A 167 7.45 0.81 -5.23
C HIS A 167 7.89 0.25 -3.88
N LYS A 168 8.62 -0.86 -3.85
CA LYS A 168 9.19 -1.41 -2.62
C LYS A 168 10.25 -0.49 -2.04
N SER A 169 11.22 -0.05 -2.84
CA SER A 169 12.26 0.89 -2.42
C SER A 169 11.67 2.19 -1.86
N MET A 170 10.62 2.72 -2.49
CA MET A 170 9.97 3.95 -2.04
C MET A 170 9.22 3.77 -0.70
N ILE A 171 8.56 2.63 -0.48
CA ILE A 171 7.72 2.42 0.70
C ILE A 171 8.55 2.12 1.95
N GLN A 172 9.73 1.51 1.79
CA GLN A 172 10.61 1.17 2.92
C GLN A 172 11.57 2.31 3.32
N CYS A 173 11.61 3.41 2.55
CA CYS A 173 12.44 4.59 2.79
C CYS A 173 11.71 5.64 3.63
#